data_AF-A0A0Q8M0B9-F1
#
_entry.id   AF-A0A0Q8M0B9-F1
#
_cell.length_a   1.000
_cell.length_b   1.000
_cell.length_c   1.000
_cell.angle_alpha   90.00
_cell.angle_beta   90.00
_cell.angle_gamma   90.00
#
_symmetry.space_group_name_H-M   'P 1'
#
loop_
_entity.id
_entity.type
_entity.pdbx_description
1 polymer ?
#
loop_
_entity_poly.entity_id
_entity_poly.type
_entity_poly.pdbx_seq_one_letter_code
_entity_poly.pdbx_strand_id
1 'polypeptide(L)'
;MVHTTRRGTGIIGTVEKPLEAVSFEASVEHSATALLSFIGKIRALSGASLADYVGQNMVLEIDGGPALGVVIVHIEGDDAVINLSPR
;
A
#
# COMPACT_ATOMS: atom_id res chain seq x y z
N MET A 1 11.47 -9.87 -16.20
CA MET A 1 10.92 -9.77 -14.84
C MET A 1 11.91 -8.96 -14.02
N VAL A 2 11.48 -7.82 -13.50
CA VAL A 2 12.35 -6.90 -12.75
C VAL A 2 11.75 -6.75 -11.35
N HIS A 3 12.58 -6.93 -10.33
CA HIS A 3 12.23 -6.66 -8.94
C HIS A 3 12.85 -5.33 -8.54
N THR A 4 12.02 -4.39 -8.12
CA THR A 4 12.51 -3.11 -7.60
C THR A 4 11.87 -2.85 -6.25
N THR A 5 12.70 -2.55 -5.25
CA THR A 5 12.21 -2.01 -3.98
C THR A 5 12.11 -0.49 -4.11
N ARG A 6 10.94 0.07 -3.79
CA ARG A 6 10.69 1.50 -3.76
C ARG A 6 10.25 1.94 -2.39
N ARG A 7 10.69 3.13 -2.00
CA ARG A 7 10.25 3.83 -0.79
C ARG A 7 9.63 5.15 -1.19
N GLY A 8 8.63 5.58 -0.44
CA GLY A 8 7.98 6.85 -0.69
C GLY A 8 6.93 7.19 0.34
N THR A 9 6.19 8.25 0.04
CA THR A 9 5.02 8.68 0.78
C THR A 9 3.80 8.60 -0.11
N GLY A 10 2.65 8.52 0.52
CA GLY A 10 1.39 8.52 -0.16
C GLY A 10 0.26 8.61 0.84
N ILE A 11 -0.93 8.34 0.34
CA ILE A 11 -2.15 8.41 1.13
C ILE A 11 -2.91 7.12 0.93
N ILE A 12 -3.32 6.49 2.03
CA ILE A 12 -4.15 5.29 2.00
C ILE A 12 -5.55 5.59 2.53
N GLY A 13 -6.57 5.10 1.83
CA GLY A 13 -7.95 5.29 2.23
C GLY A 13 -8.89 4.31 1.56
N THR A 14 -10.17 4.44 1.86
CA THR A 14 -11.24 3.72 1.16
C THR A 14 -12.07 4.71 0.37
N VAL A 15 -12.91 4.20 -0.55
CA VAL A 15 -13.83 5.04 -1.35
C VAL A 15 -14.76 5.89 -0.48
N GLU A 16 -15.05 5.43 0.74
CA GLU A 16 -16.00 6.06 1.66
C GLU A 16 -15.33 6.88 2.79
N LYS A 17 -14.03 6.70 3.03
CA LYS A 17 -13.30 7.39 4.10
C LYS A 17 -11.90 7.83 3.65
N PRO A 18 -11.60 9.14 3.70
CA PRO A 18 -10.26 9.66 3.45
C PRO A 18 -9.42 9.63 4.75
N LEU A 19 -8.09 9.62 4.76
CA LEU A 19 -7.02 9.50 3.77
C LEU A 19 -5.74 9.58 4.66
N GLU A 20 -5.34 8.45 5.24
CA GLU A 20 -4.21 8.43 6.17
C GLU A 20 -2.91 8.61 5.39
N ALA A 21 -2.16 9.65 5.71
CA ALA A 21 -0.85 9.85 5.11
C ALA A 21 0.08 8.74 5.61
N VAL A 22 0.73 8.03 4.69
CA VAL A 22 1.58 6.89 5.00
C VAL A 22 2.95 7.04 4.37
N SER A 23 3.97 6.50 5.04
CA SER A 23 5.20 6.10 4.37
C SER A 23 5.08 4.65 3.95
N PHE A 24 5.69 4.28 2.83
CA PHE A 24 5.71 2.90 2.35
C PHE A 24 7.08 2.44 1.90
N GLU A 25 7.33 1.15 2.05
CA GLU A 25 8.41 0.40 1.39
C GLU A 25 7.79 -0.79 0.68
N ALA A 26 7.82 -0.80 -0.65
CA ALA A 26 7.19 -1.84 -1.46
C ALA A 26 8.18 -2.50 -2.40
N SER A 27 8.12 -3.82 -2.48
CA SER A 27 8.75 -4.60 -3.53
C SER A 27 7.77 -4.76 -4.68
N VAL A 28 8.14 -4.20 -5.83
CA VAL A 28 7.33 -4.22 -7.04
C VAL A 28 7.96 -5.18 -8.03
N GLU A 29 7.16 -6.13 -8.49
CA GLU A 29 7.49 -6.96 -9.62
C GLU A 29 6.67 -6.53 -10.82
N HIS A 30 7.34 -6.22 -11.92
CA HIS A 30 6.66 -5.85 -13.15
C HIS A 30 7.29 -6.53 -14.38
N SER A 31 6.45 -6.74 -15.39
CA SER A 31 6.84 -7.22 -16.70
C SER A 31 6.31 -6.26 -17.75
N ALA A 32 7.23 -5.57 -18.45
CA ALA A 32 7.07 -4.66 -19.59
C ALA A 32 5.90 -3.63 -19.56
N THR A 33 4.67 -4.07 -19.37
CA THR A 33 3.44 -3.27 -19.38
C THR A 33 2.50 -3.55 -18.19
N ALA A 34 2.81 -4.53 -17.33
CA ALA A 34 1.95 -4.93 -16.22
C ALA A 34 2.71 -5.05 -14.89
N LEU A 35 2.06 -4.59 -13.83
CA LEU A 35 2.46 -4.82 -12.45
C LEU A 35 1.96 -6.21 -12.05
N LEU A 36 2.88 -7.13 -11.77
CA LEU A 36 2.59 -8.55 -11.53
C LEU A 36 2.36 -8.81 -10.03
N SER A 37 3.18 -8.19 -9.18
CA SER A 37 3.02 -8.26 -7.73
C SER A 37 3.46 -6.94 -7.09
N PHE A 38 2.78 -6.59 -6.01
CA PHE A 38 3.16 -5.49 -5.15
C PHE A 38 2.88 -5.95 -3.72
N ILE A 39 3.96 -6.12 -2.96
CA ILE A 39 3.91 -6.39 -1.53
C ILE A 39 4.75 -5.33 -0.86
N GLY A 40 4.18 -4.66 0.13
CA GLY A 40 4.88 -3.60 0.84
C GLY A 40 4.49 -3.50 2.29
N LYS A 41 5.29 -2.78 3.05
CA LYS A 41 4.96 -2.32 4.40
C LYS A 41 4.61 -0.84 4.32
N ILE A 42 3.58 -0.44 5.06
CA ILE A 42 3.18 0.94 5.21
C ILE A 42 3.08 1.31 6.68
N ARG A 43 3.30 2.59 6.97
CA ARG A 43 3.16 3.15 8.31
C ARG A 43 2.43 4.47 8.24
N ALA A 44 1.38 4.61 9.07
CA ALA A 44 0.68 5.87 9.26
C ALA A 44 1.62 6.95 9.81
N LEU A 45 1.67 8.10 9.16
CA LEU A 45 2.49 9.24 9.60
C LEU A 45 1.89 9.90 10.84
N SER A 46 0.59 9.78 11.08
CA SER A 46 -0.05 10.23 12.32
C SER A 46 0.29 9.34 13.53
N GLY A 47 0.84 8.14 13.30
CA GLY A 47 0.98 7.10 14.31
C GLY A 47 -0.32 6.34 14.61
N ALA A 48 -1.40 6.60 13.86
CA ALA A 48 -2.63 5.83 13.98
C ALA A 48 -2.43 4.36 13.55
N SER A 49 -3.06 3.44 14.28
CA SER A 49 -3.07 2.04 13.87
C SER A 49 -3.94 1.87 12.63
N LEU A 50 -3.44 1.10 11.66
CA LEU A 50 -4.19 0.69 10.47
C LEU A 50 -4.92 -0.64 10.64
N ALA A 51 -4.96 -1.19 11.85
CA ALA A 51 -5.54 -2.51 12.13
C ALA A 51 -7.03 -2.63 11.74
N ASP A 52 -7.79 -1.55 11.86
CA ASP A 52 -9.21 -1.53 11.52
C ASP A 52 -9.47 -1.74 10.02
N TYR A 53 -8.45 -1.53 9.19
CA TYR A 53 -8.53 -1.65 7.73
C TYR A 53 -8.03 -2.99 7.20
N VAL A 54 -7.60 -3.91 8.07
CA VAL A 54 -7.15 -5.26 7.69
C VAL A 54 -8.27 -5.99 6.93
N GLY A 55 -7.94 -6.54 5.77
CA GLY A 55 -8.87 -7.26 4.89
C GLY A 55 -9.80 -6.37 4.07
N GLN A 56 -9.74 -5.03 4.22
CA GLN A 56 -10.54 -4.11 3.42
C GLN A 56 -9.83 -3.76 2.12
N ASN A 57 -10.61 -3.57 1.05
CA ASN A 57 -10.11 -3.00 -0.21
C ASN A 57 -9.89 -1.50 -0.02
N MET A 58 -8.65 -1.08 -0.21
CA MET A 58 -8.20 0.29 -0.06
C MET A 58 -7.57 0.78 -1.36
N VAL A 59 -7.42 2.09 -1.47
CA VAL A 59 -6.63 2.74 -2.50
C VAL A 59 -5.41 3.37 -1.83
N LEU A 60 -4.23 3.02 -2.31
CA LEU A 60 -2.97 3.68 -2.00
C LEU A 60 -2.63 4.62 -3.15
N GLU A 61 -2.67 5.92 -2.90
CA GLU A 61 -2.21 6.96 -3.82
C GLU A 61 -0.77 7.32 -3.50
N ILE A 62 0.16 7.00 -4.40
CA ILE A 62 1.58 7.28 -4.21
C ILE A 62 1.89 8.71 -4.70
N ASP A 63 2.62 9.49 -3.90
CA ASP A 63 3.01 10.85 -4.28
C ASP A 63 3.88 10.84 -5.54
N GLY A 64 3.40 11.51 -6.61
CA GLY A 64 4.07 11.52 -7.92
C GLY A 64 4.03 10.17 -8.66
N GLY A 65 3.18 9.25 -8.22
CA GLY A 65 3.04 7.90 -8.77
C GLY A 65 1.59 7.53 -9.11
N PRO A 66 1.34 6.25 -9.45
CA PRO A 66 0.00 5.75 -9.70
C PRO A 66 -0.79 5.49 -8.40
N ALA A 67 -2.11 5.47 -8.51
CA ALA A 67 -3.00 4.93 -7.49
C ALA A 67 -3.12 3.41 -7.64
N LEU A 68 -3.03 2.67 -6.53
CA LEU A 68 -3.07 1.22 -6.50
C LEU A 68 -4.20 0.72 -5.60
N GLY A 69 -4.99 -0.23 -6.09
CA GLY A 69 -5.91 -1.00 -5.25
C GLY A 69 -5.11 -1.99 -4.40
N VAL A 70 -5.19 -1.85 -3.09
CA VAL A 70 -4.42 -2.67 -2.14
C VAL A 70 -5.32 -3.21 -1.03
N VAL A 71 -4.86 -4.25 -0.35
CA VAL A 71 -5.47 -4.79 0.86
C VAL A 71 -4.39 -4.90 1.92
N ILE A 72 -4.68 -4.49 3.14
CA ILE A 72 -3.84 -4.80 4.29
C ILE A 72 -4.08 -6.25 4.67
N VAL A 73 -3.05 -7.08 4.55
CA VAL A 73 -3.13 -8.53 4.83
C VAL A 73 -2.76 -8.86 6.28
N HIS A 74 -1.93 -8.04 6.92
CA HIS A 74 -1.46 -8.26 8.29
C HIS A 74 -0.87 -6.97 8.90
N ILE A 75 -0.79 -6.91 10.24
CA ILE A 75 -0.12 -5.84 11.00
C ILE A 75 1.08 -6.43 11.74
N GLU A 76 2.26 -5.85 11.54
CA GLU A 76 3.52 -6.23 12.16
C GLU A 76 4.06 -5.06 13.00
N GLY A 77 3.69 -5.03 14.29
CA GLY A 77 3.98 -3.89 15.15
C GLY A 77 3.20 -2.66 14.70
N ASP A 78 3.92 -1.59 14.34
CA ASP A 78 3.34 -0.34 13.83
C ASP A 78 3.20 -0.32 12.29
N ASP A 79 3.72 -1.35 11.61
CA ASP A 79 3.67 -1.45 10.15
C ASP A 79 2.48 -2.32 9.70
N ALA A 80 1.79 -1.89 8.64
CA ALA A 80 0.80 -2.69 7.96
C ALA A 80 1.39 -3.31 6.69
N VAL A 81 1.24 -4.61 6.51
CA VAL A 81 1.64 -5.31 5.28
C VAL A 81 0.50 -5.21 4.29
N ILE A 82 0.79 -4.65 3.11
CA ILE A 82 -0.15 -4.52 2.00
C ILE A 82 0.21 -5.41 0.83
N ASN A 83 -0.81 -5.89 0.13
CA ASN A 83 -0.70 -6.59 -1.15
C ASN A 83 -1.64 -5.93 -2.17
N LEU A 84 -1.43 -6.19 -3.46
CA LEU A 84 -2.43 -5.85 -4.47
C LEU A 84 -3.78 -6.49 -4.11
N SER A 85 -4.82 -5.68 -4.21
CA SER A 85 -6.17 -6.21 -4.17
C SER A 85 -6.39 -7.09 -5.42
N PRO A 86 -6.92 -8.31 -5.26
CA PRO A 86 -7.33 -9.11 -6.41
C PRO A 86 -8.40 -8.36 -7.21
N ARG A 87 -8.24 -8.32 -8.53
CA ARG A 87 -9.19 -7.69 -9.46
C ARG A 87 -10.55 -8.38 -9.44
#